data_AF-A0A949J7I7-F1
#
_entry.id   AF-A0A949J7I7-F1
#
_cell.length_a   1.000
_cell.length_b   1.000
_cell.length_c   1.000
_cell.angle_alpha   90.00
_cell.angle_beta   90.00
_cell.angle_gamma   90.00
#
_symmetry.space_group_name_H-M   'P 1'
#
loop_
_entity.id
_entity.type
_entity.pdbx_description
1 polymer ?
#
loop_
_entity_poly.entity_id
_entity_poly.type
_entity_poly.pdbx_seq_one_letter_code
_entity_poly.pdbx_strand_id
1 'polypeptide(L)' 'ERAADHDLVVVGTLGRSGISHLLLGSVAEKVVRHAPVPVLVVKSRA' A
#
# COMPACT_ATOMS: atom_id res chain seq x y z
N GLU A 1 9.32 -16.49 2.18
CA GLU A 1 8.11 -17.05 1.54
C GLU A 1 7.94 -16.41 0.18
N ARG A 2 7.79 -17.19 -0.89
CA ARG A 2 7.44 -16.64 -2.20
C ARG A 2 5.93 -16.42 -2.20
N ALA A 3 5.48 -15.20 -2.48
CA ALA A 3 4.07 -14.93 -2.72
C ALA A 3 3.58 -15.88 -3.82
N ALA A 4 2.35 -16.39 -3.69
CA ALA A 4 1.74 -17.21 -4.72
C ALA A 4 1.58 -16.39 -6.01
N ASP A 5 1.33 -17.07 -7.13
CA ASP A 5 1.07 -16.39 -8.40
C ASP A 5 -0.21 -15.55 -8.24
N HIS A 6 -0.04 -14.23 -8.22
CA HIS A 6 -1.09 -13.27 -7.88
C HIS A 6 -1.11 -12.18 -8.93
N ASP A 7 -2.29 -11.85 -9.46
CA ASP A 7 -2.42 -10.81 -10.48
C ASP A 7 -2.53 -9.38 -9.90
N LEU A 8 -2.75 -9.23 -8.58
CA LEU A 8 -2.99 -7.95 -7.92
C LEU A 8 -2.68 -7.99 -6.41
N VAL A 9 -2.10 -6.89 -5.89
CA VAL A 9 -1.96 -6.63 -4.44
C VAL A 9 -2.83 -5.44 -4.03
N VAL A 10 -3.56 -5.56 -2.92
CA VAL A 10 -4.39 -4.47 -2.36
C VAL A 10 -3.87 -4.06 -0.99
N VAL A 11 -3.62 -2.76 -0.80
CA VAL A 11 -3.14 -2.20 0.48
C VAL A 11 -3.97 -1.00 0.92
N GLY A 12 -4.24 -0.90 2.22
CA GLY A 12 -4.86 0.27 2.83
C GLY A 12 -3.83 1.32 3.26
N THR A 13 -4.24 2.58 3.35
CA THR A 13 -3.46 3.65 3.99
C THR A 13 -3.93 3.88 5.43
N LEU A 14 -3.02 4.07 6.40
CA LEU A 14 -3.39 4.46 7.76
C LEU A 14 -3.90 5.92 7.78
N GLY A 15 -5.09 6.12 8.32
CA GLY A 15 -5.68 7.44 8.54
C GLY A 15 -5.39 8.00 9.93
N ARG A 16 -5.05 9.29 9.98
CA ARG A 16 -5.24 10.21 11.12
C ARG A 16 -4.33 10.14 12.37
N SER A 17 -3.09 9.66 12.29
CA SER A 17 -2.11 10.02 13.33
C SER A 17 -0.66 10.09 12.83
N GLY A 18 -0.17 11.32 12.64
CA GLY A 18 1.24 11.64 12.90
C GLY A 18 2.11 12.12 11.74
N ILE A 19 1.68 12.04 10.47
CA ILE A 19 2.58 12.39 9.36
C ILE A 19 1.81 13.08 8.24
N SER A 20 1.59 14.38 8.41
CA SER A 20 0.81 15.27 7.53
C SER A 20 1.26 15.33 6.06
N HIS A 21 2.27 14.54 5.66
CA HIS A 21 2.84 14.49 4.31
C HIS A 21 3.04 13.08 3.71
N LEU A 22 2.68 11.99 4.39
CA LEU A 22 2.82 10.63 3.83
C LEU A 22 1.48 10.12 3.28
N LEU A 23 1.18 10.50 2.04
CA LEU A 23 -0.06 10.12 1.34
C LEU A 23 -0.24 8.60 1.10
N LEU A 24 0.84 7.80 1.22
CA LEU A 24 0.84 6.33 1.07
C LEU A 24 1.04 5.58 2.40
N GLY A 25 1.95 6.04 3.27
CA GLY A 25 2.44 5.28 4.42
C GLY A 25 3.62 4.35 4.06
N SER A 26 4.50 4.07 5.02
CA SER A 26 5.78 3.36 4.79
C SER A 26 5.63 1.93 4.28
N VAL A 27 4.54 1.24 4.64
CA VAL A 27 4.24 -0.11 4.16
C VAL A 27 3.75 -0.06 2.71
N ALA A 28 2.74 0.77 2.42
CA ALA A 28 2.21 0.90 1.06
C ALA A 28 3.29 1.39 0.09
N GLU A 29 4.18 2.29 0.51
CA GLU A 29 5.32 2.72 -0.30
C GLU A 29 6.25 1.56 -0.66
N LYS A 30 6.65 0.75 0.32
CA LYS A 30 7.51 -0.41 0.08
C LYS A 30 6.85 -1.41 -0.85
N VAL A 31 5.54 -1.66 -0.69
CA VAL A 31 4.79 -2.57 -1.55
C VAL A 31 4.71 -2.03 -2.97
N VAL A 32 4.31 -0.77 -3.17
CA VAL A 32 4.20 -0.15 -4.50
C VAL A 32 5.56 -0.15 -5.24
N ARG A 33 6.68 0.07 -4.54
CA ARG A 33 8.02 0.09 -5.16
C ARG A 33 8.53 -1.27 -5.59
N HIS A 34 8.11 -2.36 -4.95
CA HIS A 34 8.75 -3.67 -5.10
C HIS A 34 7.79 -4.80 -5.52
N ALA A 35 6.49 -4.54 -5.59
CA ALA A 35 5.53 -5.54 -6.03
C ALA A 35 5.82 -5.94 -7.50
N PRO A 36 5.85 -7.24 -7.81
CA PRO A 36 6.04 -7.72 -9.18
C PRO A 36 4.77 -7.58 -10.02
N VAL A 37 3.65 -7.23 -9.39
CA VAL A 37 2.31 -7.12 -9.99
C VAL A 37 1.66 -5.78 -9.61
N PRO A 38 0.60 -5.35 -10.31
CA PRO A 38 -0.10 -4.11 -10.00
C PRO A 38 -0.52 -4.01 -8.51
N VAL A 39 -0.54 -2.78 -7.99
CA VAL A 39 -0.91 -2.49 -6.60
C VAL A 39 -2.05 -1.48 -6.57
N LEU A 40 -3.16 -1.85 -5.92
CA LEU A 40 -4.28 -0.95 -5.63
C LEU A 40 -4.13 -0.39 -4.20
N VAL A 41 -3.99 0.92 -4.10
CA VAL A 41 -3.95 1.62 -2.80
C VAL A 41 -5.32 2.19 -2.48
N VAL A 42 -5.91 1.71 -1.37
CA VAL A 42 -7.22 2.14 -0.90
C VAL A 42 -7.06 3.17 0.22
N LYS A 43 -7.55 4.39 -0.02
CA LYS A 43 -7.70 5.41 1.02
C LYS A 43 -9.01 5.22 1.78
N SER A 44 -8.95 5.28 3.11
CA SER A 44 -10.18 5.35 3.90
C SER A 44 -10.89 6.68 3.63
N ARG A 45 -12.22 6.65 3.55
CA ARG A 45 -13.01 7.88 3.53
C ARG A 45 -12.83 8.58 4.87
N ALA A 46 -12.60 9.89 4.81
CA ALA A 46 -12.55 10.74 5.99
C ALA A 46 -13.92 10.84 6.67
#